data_AF-A0A132AFN6-F1
#
_entry.id   AF-A0A132AFN6-F1
#
_cell.length_a   1.000
_cell.length_b   1.000
_cell.length_c   1.000
_cell.angle_alpha   90.00
_cell.angle_beta   90.00
_cell.angle_gamma   90.00
#
_symmetry.space_group_name_H-M   'P 1'
#
loop_
_entity.id
_entity.type
_entity.pdbx_description
1 polymer ?
#
loop_
_entity_poly.entity_id
_entity_poly.type
_entity_poly.pdbx_seq_one_letter_code
_entity_poly.pdbx_strand_id
1 'polypeptide(L)'
;MILRILNKMQYCQSFTVSIYGILRTWDRLMDHCEEIAKNMDSMLSFGSIVEDLEYYLGNIEDVKLIFQIYGKIMINSFAVTDSETGQVIGKVLYLG
;
A
#
# COMPACT_ATOMS: atom_id res chain seq x y z
N MET A 1 -0.45 3.54 -6.24
CA MET A 1 -1.20 2.48 -5.50
C MET A 1 -1.94 3.04 -4.30
N ILE A 2 -1.28 3.79 -3.42
CA ILE A 2 -1.89 4.42 -2.22
C ILE A 2 -3.17 5.20 -2.54
N LEU A 3 -3.16 6.09 -3.54
CA LEU A 3 -4.35 6.84 -3.99
C LEU A 3 -5.58 5.95 -4.27
N ARG A 4 -5.35 4.81 -4.93
CA ARG A 4 -6.43 3.86 -5.25
C ARG A 4 -6.99 3.21 -3.99
N ILE A 5 -6.14 2.95 -2.99
CA ILE A 5 -6.54 2.39 -1.70
C ILE A 5 -7.31 3.43 -0.89
N LEU A 6 -6.84 4.68 -0.83
CA LEU A 6 -7.55 5.78 -0.17
C LEU A 6 -8.95 6.00 -0.76
N ASN A 7 -9.05 6.08 -2.10
CA ASN A 7 -10.34 6.22 -2.77
C ASN A 7 -11.25 5.03 -2.45
N LYS A 8 -10.73 3.81 -2.55
CA LYS A 8 -11.47 2.62 -2.17
C LYS A 8 -11.99 2.69 -0.73
N MET A 9 -11.15 3.06 0.24
CA MET A 9 -11.51 3.19 1.67
C MET A 9 -12.65 4.17 1.90
N GLN A 10 -12.73 5.22 1.09
CA GLN A 10 -13.80 6.21 1.16
C GLN A 10 -15.16 5.66 0.71
N TYR A 11 -15.19 4.76 -0.29
CA TYR A 11 -16.43 4.33 -0.95
C TYR A 11 -16.82 2.87 -0.69
N CYS A 12 -15.96 2.05 -0.08
CA CYS A 12 -16.23 0.64 0.20
C CYS A 12 -16.30 0.39 1.71
N GLN A 13 -17.37 -0.28 2.16
CA GLN A 13 -17.55 -0.67 3.57
C GLN A 13 -16.52 -1.70 4.06
N SER A 14 -15.95 -2.52 3.16
CA SER A 14 -14.81 -3.39 3.46
C SER A 14 -14.09 -3.83 2.17
N PHE A 15 -12.78 -4.08 2.26
CA PHE A 15 -12.04 -4.85 1.23
C PHE A 15 -11.86 -6.26 1.73
N THR A 16 -12.66 -7.17 1.19
CA THR A 16 -12.73 -8.54 1.69
C THR A 16 -12.73 -9.52 0.53
N VAL A 17 -11.92 -10.57 0.64
CA VAL A 17 -11.94 -11.71 -0.29
C VAL A 17 -11.86 -13.02 0.46
N SER A 18 -12.55 -14.05 -0.04
CA SER A 18 -12.45 -15.42 0.47
C SER A 18 -11.52 -16.24 -0.42
N ILE A 19 -10.43 -16.76 0.15
CA ILE A 19 -9.47 -17.62 -0.55
C ILE A 19 -9.43 -18.95 0.20
N TYR A 20 -9.80 -20.05 -0.45
CA TYR A 20 -9.86 -21.39 0.14
C TYR A 20 -10.64 -21.44 1.49
N GLY A 21 -11.72 -20.66 1.61
CA GLY A 21 -12.51 -20.56 2.83
C GLY A 21 -11.94 -19.64 3.91
N ILE A 22 -10.76 -19.05 3.71
CA ILE A 22 -10.17 -18.05 4.60
C ILE A 22 -10.62 -16.66 4.17
N LEU A 23 -11.24 -15.93 5.09
CA LEU A 23 -11.63 -14.54 4.87
C LEU A 23 -10.44 -13.61 5.10
N ARG A 24 -9.90 -13.04 4.02
CA ARG A 24 -8.84 -12.04 4.07
C ARG A 24 -9.48 -10.66 3.94
N THR A 25 -9.25 -9.80 4.93
CA THR A 25 -9.71 -8.41 4.93
C THR A 25 -8.52 -7.47 4.95
N TRP A 26 -8.68 -6.27 4.38
CA TRP A 26 -7.65 -5.22 4.44
C TRP A 26 -7.17 -4.94 5.87
N ASP A 27 -8.11 -4.84 6.80
CA ASP A 27 -7.81 -4.52 8.20
C ASP A 27 -6.99 -5.62 8.89
N ARG A 28 -7.03 -6.84 8.36
CA ARG A 28 -6.28 -8.00 8.86
C ARG A 28 -4.98 -8.25 8.12
N LEU A 29 -4.62 -7.43 7.13
CA LEU A 29 -3.28 -7.53 6.53
C LEU A 29 -2.22 -7.16 7.55
N MET A 30 -1.13 -7.92 7.56
CA MET A 30 0.08 -7.54 8.29
C MET A 30 0.61 -6.20 7.76
N ASP A 31 1.16 -5.37 8.65
CA ASP A 31 1.93 -4.17 8.31
C ASP A 31 3.26 -4.16 9.04
N HIS A 32 4.24 -3.46 8.45
CA HIS A 32 5.58 -3.25 9.00
C HIS A 32 5.80 -1.78 9.38
N CYS A 33 4.76 -1.12 9.90
CA CYS A 33 4.87 0.31 10.25
C CYS A 33 6.00 0.55 11.27
N GLU A 34 6.18 -0.35 12.25
CA GLU A 34 7.24 -0.22 13.25
C GLU A 34 8.64 -0.42 12.67
N GLU A 35 8.80 -1.39 11.78
CA GLU A 35 10.07 -1.69 11.13
C GLU A 35 10.46 -0.59 10.14
N ILE A 36 9.49 -0.04 9.40
CA ILE A 36 9.69 1.11 8.51
C ILE A 36 10.15 2.31 9.33
N ALA A 37 9.51 2.61 10.47
CA ALA A 37 9.88 3.74 11.32
C ALA A 37 11.32 3.64 11.86
N LYS A 38 11.85 2.42 11.99
CA LYS A 38 13.23 2.15 12.45
C LYS A 38 14.26 2.12 11.31
N ASN A 39 13.80 2.13 10.05
CA ASN A 39 14.66 2.06 8.87
C ASN A 39 14.69 3.41 8.12
N MET A 40 15.86 4.06 8.10
CA MET A 40 16.01 5.40 7.54
C MET A 40 15.66 5.47 6.04
N ASP A 41 16.11 4.50 5.23
CA ASP A 41 15.84 4.49 3.78
C ASP A 41 14.35 4.33 3.47
N SER A 42 13.66 3.53 4.28
CA SER A 42 12.21 3.33 4.16
C SER A 42 11.45 4.60 4.56
N MET A 43 11.93 5.32 5.58
CA MET A 43 11.37 6.61 5.97
C MET A 43 11.60 7.70 4.93
N LEU A 44 12.77 7.74 4.28
CA LEU A 44 13.04 8.66 3.17
C LEU A 44 12.13 8.37 1.98
N SER A 45 11.98 7.08 1.62
CA SER A 45 11.06 6.65 0.56
C SER A 45 9.62 7.03 0.89
N PHE A 46 9.20 6.87 2.14
CA PHE A 46 7.90 7.30 2.61
C PHE A 46 7.73 8.82 2.50
N GLY A 47 8.72 9.62 2.91
CA GLY A 47 8.70 11.08 2.79
C GLY A 47 8.47 11.54 1.35
N SER A 48 9.24 10.98 0.39
CA SER A 48 9.07 11.30 -1.03
C SER A 48 7.66 10.94 -1.55
N ILE A 49 7.10 9.82 -1.10
CA ILE A 49 5.72 9.44 -1.44
C ILE A 49 4.70 10.44 -0.88
N VAL A 50 4.91 10.93 0.33
CA VAL A 50 4.03 11.93 0.96
C VAL A 50 4.08 13.23 0.16
N GLU A 51 5.27 13.73 -0.19
CA GLU A 51 5.45 14.93 -1.02
C GLU A 51 4.74 14.80 -2.38
N ASP A 52 4.90 13.65 -3.05
CA ASP A 52 4.20 13.37 -4.31
C ASP A 52 2.68 13.40 -4.13
N LEU A 53 2.17 12.78 -3.05
CA LEU A 53 0.75 12.75 -2.76
C LEU A 53 0.19 14.15 -2.43
N GLU A 54 0.96 14.98 -1.72
CA GLU A 54 0.58 16.37 -1.44
C GLU A 54 0.51 17.19 -2.73
N TYR A 55 1.44 16.96 -3.65
CA TYR A 55 1.41 17.61 -4.95
C TYR A 55 0.13 17.28 -5.74
N TYR A 56 -0.32 16.02 -5.73
CA TYR A 56 -1.50 15.58 -6.49
C TYR A 56 -2.84 15.85 -5.79
N LEU A 57 -2.89 15.73 -4.47
CA LEU A 57 -4.14 15.85 -3.70
C LEU A 57 -4.33 17.22 -3.05
N GLY A 58 -3.29 18.04 -3.01
CA GLY A 58 -3.23 19.19 -2.11
C GLY A 58 -2.89 18.73 -0.69
N ASN A 59 -3.51 19.33 0.33
CA ASN A 59 -3.20 18.99 1.71
C ASN A 59 -3.60 17.55 2.06
N ILE A 60 -2.66 16.79 2.59
CA ILE A 60 -2.91 15.48 3.20
C ILE A 60 -3.42 15.69 4.63
N GLU A 61 -4.66 15.28 4.89
CA GLU A 61 -5.26 15.42 6.23
C GLU A 61 -4.80 14.34 7.21
N ASP A 62 -4.48 13.13 6.73
CA ASP A 62 -4.12 11.99 7.58
C ASP A 62 -2.87 11.25 7.07
N VAL A 63 -1.70 11.81 7.39
CA VAL A 63 -0.40 11.20 7.10
C VAL A 63 -0.24 9.84 7.79
N LYS A 64 -0.87 9.65 8.95
CA LYS A 64 -0.80 8.39 9.70
C LYS A 64 -1.51 7.27 8.95
N LEU A 65 -2.68 7.54 8.37
CA LEU A 65 -3.38 6.59 7.50
C LEU A 65 -2.51 6.22 6.28
N ILE A 66 -1.86 7.21 5.66
CA ILE A 66 -0.97 6.96 4.52
C ILE A 66 0.21 6.09 4.93
N PHE A 67 0.79 6.33 6.11
CA PHE A 67 1.86 5.50 6.65
C PHE A 67 1.41 4.05 6.89
N GLN A 68 0.20 3.86 7.41
CA GLN A 68 -0.39 2.53 7.59
C GLN A 68 -0.61 1.80 6.26
N ILE A 69 -1.13 2.50 5.25
CA ILE A 69 -1.29 1.95 3.91
C ILE A 69 0.07 1.56 3.32
N TYR A 70 1.09 2.43 3.47
CA TYR A 70 2.44 2.17 3.02
C TYR A 70 3.03 0.92 3.70
N GLY A 71 2.88 0.80 5.02
CA GLY A 71 3.30 -0.38 5.77
C GLY A 71 2.66 -1.68 5.29
N LYS A 72 1.36 -1.67 4.98
CA LYS A 72 0.66 -2.84 4.40
C LYS A 72 1.16 -3.15 2.99
N ILE A 73 1.38 -2.14 2.15
CA ILE A 73 1.87 -2.30 0.77
C ILE A 73 3.25 -2.98 0.76
N MET A 74 4.16 -2.56 1.62
CA MET A 74 5.55 -3.04 1.60
C MET A 74 5.65 -4.56 1.82
N ILE A 75 4.73 -5.14 2.59
CA ILE A 75 4.67 -6.60 2.81
C ILE A 75 3.84 -7.30 1.75
N ASN A 76 2.65 -6.75 1.46
CA ASN A 76 1.61 -7.51 0.77
C ASN A 76 1.65 -7.31 -0.76
N SER A 77 2.53 -6.43 -1.26
CA SER A 77 2.71 -6.24 -2.70
C SER A 77 3.79 -7.13 -3.28
N PHE A 78 3.62 -7.51 -4.54
CA PHE A 78 4.61 -8.29 -5.29
C PHE A 78 4.92 -7.61 -6.62
N ALA A 79 6.14 -7.86 -7.10
CA ALA A 79 6.58 -7.38 -8.40
C ALA A 79 5.80 -8.09 -9.52
N VAL A 80 5.36 -7.31 -10.50
CA VAL A 80 4.86 -7.84 -11.76
C VAL A 80 5.97 -7.73 -12.78
N THR A 81 6.26 -8.85 -13.43
CA THR A 81 7.29 -8.94 -14.46
C THR A 81 6.65 -9.04 -15.83
N ASP A 82 7.25 -8.37 -16.80
CA ASP A 82 6.96 -8.59 -18.21
C ASP A 82 7.33 -10.03 -18.60
N SER A 83 6.42 -10.73 -19.28
CA SER A 83 6.57 -12.16 -19.57
C SER A 83 7.62 -12.48 -20.63
N GLU A 84 7.96 -11.51 -21.48
CA GLU A 84 8.92 -11.70 -22.58
C GLU A 84 10.35 -11.37 -22.13
N THR A 85 10.50 -10.30 -21.35
CA THR A 85 11.80 -9.76 -20.95
C THR A 85 12.20 -10.13 -19.52
N GLY A 86 11.26 -10.58 -18.69
CA GLY A 86 11.47 -10.86 -17.27
C GLY A 86 11.69 -9.60 -16.41
N GLN A 87 11.59 -8.40 -16.99
CA GLN A 87 11.82 -7.15 -16.27
C GLN A 87 10.64 -6.79 -15.36
N VAL A 88 10.92 -6.21 -14.20
CA VAL A 88 9.87 -5.71 -13.30
C VAL A 88 9.24 -4.45 -13.91
N ILE A 89 7.96 -4.52 -14.22
CA ILE A 89 7.18 -3.41 -14.83
C ILE A 89 6.23 -2.73 -13.83
N GLY A 90 6.12 -3.27 -12.62
CA GLY A 90 5.30 -2.65 -11.59
C GLY A 90 5.20 -3.48 -10.32
N LYS A 91 4.37 -3.00 -9.40
CA LYS A 91 3.96 -3.73 -8.20
C LYS A 91 2.45 -3.75 -8.10
N VAL A 92 1.92 -4.87 -7.64
CA VAL A 92 0.49 -5.05 -7.40
C VAL A 92 0.26 -5.55 -5.99
N LEU A 93 -0.88 -5.17 -5.44
CA LEU A 93 -1.39 -5.69 -4.18
C LEU A 93 -2.57 -6.61 -4.51
N TYR A 94 -2.51 -7.85 -4.05
CA TYR A 94 -3.60 -8.81 -4.18
C TYR A 94 -4.17 -9.13 -2.81
N LEU A 95 -5.45 -8.82 -2.64
CA LEU A 95 -6.21 -9.20 -1.44
C LEU A 95 -6.82 -10.61 -1.58
N GLY A 96 -6.80 -11.16 -2.80
CA GLY A 96 -7.67 -12.24 -3.31
C GLY A 96 -8.40 -11.78 -4.57
#